data_AF-A0A7W8URQ6-F1
#
_entry.id   AF-A0A7W8URQ6-F1
#
_cell.length_a   1.000
_cell.length_b   1.000
_cell.length_c   1.000
_cell.angle_alpha   90.00
_cell.angle_beta   90.00
_cell.angle_gamma   90.00
#
_symmetry.space_group_name_H-M   'P 1'
#
loop_
_entity.id
_entity.type
_entity.pdbx_description
1 polymer ?
#
loop_
_entity_poly.entity_id
_entity_poly.type
_entity_poly.pdbx_seq_one_letter_code
_entity_poly.pdbx_strand_id
1 'polypeptide(L)'
;MNTQEIETAARHFVIAAIWADGPEGRKIKSAPETDAIARVFVEEFAQAWPSECAQVMAKDGYGLHPDAGTPAAAFGHDLYLTCAGHGAGFWDRPELGESGRRISERIRAEWRRWSIESYPYRRRLYFCVSPEMRKLAGQAA
;
A
#
# COMPACT_ATOMS: atom_id res chain seq x y z
N MET A 1 7.57 -5.63 10.00
CA MET A 1 6.87 -4.46 10.56
C MET A 1 6.25 -4.85 11.88
N ASN A 2 6.26 -3.97 12.87
CA ASN A 2 5.46 -4.13 14.10
C ASN A 2 4.01 -3.69 13.86
N THR A 3 3.12 -3.90 14.84
CA THR A 3 1.70 -3.58 14.72
C THR A 3 1.45 -2.10 14.38
N GLN A 4 2.16 -1.16 15.00
CA GLN A 4 1.98 0.26 14.75
C GLN A 4 2.42 0.67 13.33
N GLU A 5 3.49 0.07 12.83
CA GLU A 5 3.96 0.26 11.45
C GLU A 5 2.94 -0.27 10.44
N ILE A 6 2.34 -1.45 10.69
CA ILE A 6 1.29 -2.02 9.84
C ILE A 6 0.08 -1.10 9.80
N GLU A 7 -0.41 -0.61 10.94
CA GLU A 7 -1.54 0.33 10.99
C GLU A 7 -1.25 1.64 10.23
N THR A 8 -0.04 2.17 10.41
CA THR A 8 0.39 3.41 9.76
C THR A 8 0.48 3.24 8.25
N ALA A 9 1.07 2.13 7.79
CA ALA A 9 1.18 1.79 6.38
C ALA A 9 -0.21 1.52 5.78
N ALA A 10 -1.06 0.73 6.42
CA ALA A 10 -2.43 0.46 5.96
C ALA A 10 -3.25 1.74 5.78
N ARG A 11 -3.14 2.69 6.72
CA ARG A 11 -3.78 4.00 6.61
C ARG A 11 -3.27 4.78 5.39
N HIS A 12 -1.96 4.82 5.16
CA HIS A 12 -1.39 5.59 4.04
C HIS A 12 -1.56 4.91 2.69
N PHE A 13 -1.70 3.58 2.68
CA PHE A 13 -2.13 2.81 1.53
C PHE A 13 -3.53 3.24 1.07
N VAL A 14 -4.48 3.40 2.01
CA VAL A 14 -5.81 3.94 1.72
C VAL A 14 -5.78 5.40 1.28
N ILE A 15 -4.96 6.24 1.93
CA ILE A 15 -4.82 7.66 1.56
C ILE A 15 -4.30 7.78 0.12
N ALA A 16 -3.27 7.01 -0.24
CA ALA A 16 -2.74 6.98 -1.60
C ALA A 16 -3.80 6.58 -2.62
N ALA A 17 -4.63 5.58 -2.30
CA ALA A 17 -5.74 5.19 -3.16
C ALA A 17 -6.79 6.28 -3.35
N ILE A 18 -7.15 6.99 -2.27
CA ILE A 18 -8.07 8.12 -2.35
C ILE A 18 -7.50 9.25 -3.21
N TRP A 19 -6.19 9.49 -3.14
CA TRP A 19 -5.53 10.53 -3.93
C TRP A 19 -5.38 10.15 -5.39
N ALA A 20 -4.97 8.92 -5.69
CA ALA A 20 -4.70 8.45 -7.04
C ALA A 20 -5.98 8.14 -7.84
N ASP A 21 -6.98 7.54 -7.21
CA ASP A 21 -8.18 7.01 -7.89
C ASP A 21 -9.48 7.73 -7.47
N GLY A 22 -9.39 8.64 -6.52
CA GLY A 22 -10.53 9.45 -6.12
C GLY A 22 -10.94 10.41 -7.24
N PRO A 23 -12.25 10.65 -7.45
CA PRO A 23 -12.69 11.65 -8.41
C PRO A 23 -12.20 13.04 -8.00
N GLU A 24 -11.53 13.73 -8.93
CA GLU A 24 -10.94 15.04 -8.72
C GLU A 24 -11.96 16.05 -8.15
N GLY A 25 -11.51 16.85 -7.18
CA GLY A 25 -12.34 17.86 -6.53
C GLY A 25 -13.46 17.31 -5.62
N ARG A 26 -13.57 15.99 -5.43
CA ARG A 26 -14.58 15.39 -4.55
C ARG A 26 -13.97 14.81 -3.29
N LYS A 27 -14.58 15.14 -2.16
CA LYS A 27 -14.28 14.48 -0.88
C LYS A 27 -14.90 13.08 -0.88
N ILE A 28 -14.05 12.07 -0.99
CA ILE A 28 -14.42 10.66 -0.78
C ILE A 28 -13.78 10.13 0.51
N LYS A 29 -14.35 9.07 1.06
CA LYS A 29 -13.80 8.34 2.23
C LYS A 29 -13.54 6.89 1.83
N SER A 30 -12.75 6.16 2.58
CA SER A 30 -12.74 4.70 2.45
C SER A 30 -14.06 4.10 2.95
N ALA A 31 -14.45 2.95 2.39
CA ALA A 31 -15.42 2.08 3.02
C ALA A 31 -14.76 1.31 4.18
N PRO A 32 -15.50 0.93 5.24
CA PRO A 32 -14.92 0.14 6.34
C PRO A 32 -14.23 -1.15 5.88
N GLU A 33 -14.81 -1.83 4.89
CA GLU A 33 -14.23 -3.02 4.26
C GLU A 33 -12.90 -2.74 3.56
N THR A 34 -12.70 -1.52 3.04
CA THR A 34 -11.45 -1.08 2.41
C THR A 34 -10.35 -0.91 3.44
N ASP A 35 -10.67 -0.35 4.60
CA ASP A 35 -9.70 -0.20 5.70
C ASP A 35 -9.26 -1.59 6.22
N ALA A 36 -10.20 -2.53 6.36
CA ALA A 36 -9.90 -3.91 6.75
C ALA A 36 -9.03 -4.65 5.71
N ILE A 37 -9.36 -4.51 4.41
CA ILE A 37 -8.56 -5.07 3.32
C ILE A 37 -7.16 -4.46 3.32
N ALA A 38 -7.02 -3.15 3.49
CA ALA A 38 -5.71 -2.48 3.50
C ALA A 38 -4.81 -3.03 4.61
N ARG A 39 -5.36 -3.19 5.81
CA ARG A 39 -4.62 -3.76 6.95
C ARG A 39 -4.12 -5.15 6.65
N VAL A 40 -5.00 -6.06 6.24
CA VAL A 40 -4.63 -7.45 5.92
C VAL A 40 -3.65 -7.51 4.75
N PHE A 41 -3.84 -6.69 3.73
CA PHE A 41 -2.95 -6.64 2.58
C PHE A 41 -1.51 -6.25 2.99
N VAL A 42 -1.37 -5.19 3.77
CA VAL A 42 -0.06 -4.73 4.28
C VAL A 42 0.57 -5.77 5.20
N GLU A 43 -0.23 -6.39 6.08
CA GLU A 43 0.24 -7.45 6.97
C GLU A 43 0.76 -8.67 6.20
N GLU A 44 -0.03 -9.19 5.26
CA GLU A 44 0.35 -10.30 4.38
C GLU A 44 1.60 -9.99 3.57
N PHE A 45 1.71 -8.76 3.06
CA PHE A 45 2.90 -8.31 2.34
C PHE A 45 4.14 -8.31 3.24
N ALA A 46 4.01 -7.74 4.44
CA ALA A 46 5.10 -7.69 5.41
C ALA A 46 5.54 -9.07 5.90
N GLN A 47 4.61 -10.03 5.96
CA GLN A 47 4.91 -11.43 6.30
C GLN A 47 5.54 -12.20 5.13
N ALA A 48 5.15 -11.90 3.89
CA ALA A 48 5.73 -12.52 2.71
C ALA A 48 7.20 -12.13 2.53
N TRP A 49 7.53 -10.85 2.73
CA TRP A 49 8.87 -10.29 2.47
C TRP A 49 9.37 -9.39 3.61
N PRO A 50 9.58 -9.95 4.83
CA PRO A 50 9.94 -9.15 6.00
C PRO A 50 11.29 -8.45 5.85
N SER A 51 12.26 -9.09 5.19
CA SER A 51 13.59 -8.53 4.97
C SER A 51 13.57 -7.35 4.00
N GLU A 52 12.83 -7.44 2.90
CA GLU A 52 12.67 -6.35 1.94
C GLU A 52 11.96 -5.15 2.57
N CYS A 53 10.89 -5.39 3.33
CA CYS A 53 10.19 -4.33 4.06
C CYS A 53 11.12 -3.61 5.03
N ALA A 54 11.90 -4.36 5.81
CA ALA A 54 12.87 -3.80 6.74
C ALA A 54 13.98 -3.01 6.02
N GLN A 55 14.48 -3.51 4.89
CA GLN A 55 15.51 -2.82 4.11
C GLN A 55 15.01 -1.49 3.54
N VAL A 56 13.79 -1.45 3.00
CA VAL A 56 13.19 -0.21 2.49
C VAL A 56 12.98 0.80 3.62
N MET A 57 12.34 0.37 4.72
CA MET A 57 12.04 1.27 5.85
C MET A 57 13.29 1.78 6.59
N ALA A 58 14.42 1.09 6.48
CA ALA A 58 15.69 1.49 7.08
C ALA A 58 16.54 2.42 6.20
N LYS A 59 16.08 2.77 4.98
CA LYS A 59 16.83 3.67 4.09
C LYS A 59 16.83 5.08 4.64
N ASP A 60 18.02 5.68 4.68
CA ASP A 60 18.18 7.07 5.06
C ASP A 60 17.44 7.97 4.08
N GLY A 61 16.75 8.98 4.60
CA GLY A 61 15.87 9.84 3.82
C GLY A 61 14.47 9.29 3.52
N TYR A 62 14.25 7.98 3.63
CA TYR A 62 12.95 7.39 3.28
C TYR A 62 11.86 7.77 4.29
N GLY A 63 10.74 8.29 3.79
CA GLY A 63 9.63 8.75 4.64
C GLY A 63 9.82 10.13 5.28
N LEU A 64 10.88 10.87 4.93
CA LEU A 64 11.04 12.27 5.34
C LEU A 64 10.18 13.25 4.54
N HIS A 65 9.45 12.79 3.52
CA HIS A 65 8.56 13.65 2.74
C HIS A 65 7.45 14.24 3.63
N PRO A 66 7.08 15.53 3.45
CA PRO A 66 6.03 16.19 4.24
C PRO A 66 4.69 15.44 4.26
N ASP A 67 4.39 14.71 3.20
CA ASP A 67 3.12 14.00 3.03
C ASP A 67 3.07 12.63 3.73
N ALA A 68 4.20 12.09 4.18
CA ALA A 68 4.28 10.79 4.86
C ALA A 68 4.73 10.93 6.32
N GLY A 69 5.78 11.73 6.57
CA GLY A 69 6.31 12.01 7.91
C GLY A 69 6.91 10.81 8.67
N THR A 70 6.81 9.58 8.15
CA THR A 70 7.42 8.36 8.70
C THR A 70 7.72 7.35 7.59
N PRO A 71 8.70 6.43 7.78
CA PRO A 71 8.97 5.35 6.83
C PRO A 71 7.76 4.43 6.59
N ALA A 72 7.00 4.11 7.64
CA ALA A 72 5.80 3.25 7.52
C ALA A 72 4.69 3.90 6.68
N ALA A 73 4.48 5.21 6.84
CA ALA A 73 3.53 5.97 6.03
C ALA A 73 3.93 5.98 4.55
N ALA A 74 5.19 6.29 4.26
CA ALA A 74 5.72 6.27 2.89
C ALA A 74 5.62 4.88 2.28
N PHE A 75 5.93 3.84 3.07
CA PHE A 75 5.80 2.46 2.62
C PHE A 75 4.38 2.11 2.20
N GLY A 76 3.39 2.45 3.02
CA GLY A 76 1.99 2.20 2.69
C GLY A 76 1.56 2.89 1.40
N HIS A 77 1.95 4.15 1.25
CA HIS A 77 1.69 4.94 0.04
C HIS A 77 2.32 4.31 -1.21
N ASP A 78 3.62 3.99 -1.15
CA ASP A 78 4.38 3.47 -2.28
C ASP A 78 3.96 2.04 -2.64
N LEU A 79 3.57 1.25 -1.64
CA LEU A 79 2.99 -0.07 -1.84
C LEU A 79 1.72 0.01 -2.66
N TYR A 80 0.79 0.91 -2.32
CA TYR A 80 -0.44 1.07 -3.10
C TYR A 80 -0.13 1.41 -4.56
N LEU A 81 0.65 2.47 -4.79
CA LEU A 81 0.94 2.96 -6.15
C LEU A 81 1.64 1.88 -7.00
N THR A 82 2.55 1.11 -6.37
CA THR A 82 3.24 0.02 -7.06
C THR A 82 2.28 -1.12 -7.40
N CYS A 83 1.43 -1.53 -6.46
CA CYS A 83 0.48 -2.64 -6.63
C CYS A 83 -0.66 -2.33 -7.60
N ALA A 84 -1.17 -1.09 -7.62
CA ALA A 84 -2.22 -0.64 -8.53
C ALA A 84 -1.68 -0.25 -9.92
N GLY A 85 -0.35 -0.20 -10.10
CA GLY A 85 0.25 0.07 -11.41
C GLY A 85 0.16 1.54 -11.84
N HIS A 86 0.12 2.48 -10.89
CA HIS A 86 0.00 3.93 -11.14
C HIS A 86 1.23 4.58 -11.80
N GLY A 87 2.27 3.80 -12.11
CA GLY A 87 3.51 4.31 -12.69
C GLY A 87 4.37 5.11 -11.71
N ALA A 88 4.15 4.96 -10.41
CA ALA A 88 4.92 5.54 -9.31
C ALA A 88 4.94 4.54 -8.12
N GLY A 89 5.78 4.76 -7.11
CA GLY A 89 5.78 3.96 -5.89
C GLY A 89 7.17 3.74 -5.32
N PHE A 90 7.65 2.49 -5.27
CA PHE A 90 8.97 2.20 -4.71
C PHE A 90 10.13 2.49 -5.67
N TRP A 91 9.91 2.28 -6.97
CA TRP A 91 10.97 2.31 -7.98
C TRP A 91 11.47 3.73 -8.31
N ASP A 92 10.64 4.74 -8.09
CA ASP A 92 10.89 6.15 -8.35
C ASP A 92 11.40 6.91 -7.11
N ARG A 93 11.68 6.21 -6.02
CA ARG A 93 12.31 6.76 -4.80
C ARG A 93 13.83 6.71 -4.92
N PRO A 94 14.52 7.85 -5.13
CA PRO A 94 15.98 7.85 -5.36
C PRO A 94 16.77 7.26 -4.19
N GLU A 95 16.31 7.47 -2.95
CA GLU A 95 16.92 6.94 -1.73
C GLU A 95 16.85 5.42 -1.60
N LEU A 96 15.89 4.77 -2.28
CA LEU A 96 15.72 3.32 -2.24
C LEU A 96 16.67 2.61 -3.23
N GLY A 97 16.99 3.25 -4.35
CA GLY A 97 17.86 2.68 -5.39
C GLY A 97 17.47 1.25 -5.77
N GLU A 98 18.42 0.32 -5.67
CA GLU A 98 18.18 -1.09 -6.00
C GLU A 98 17.14 -1.77 -5.10
N SER A 99 17.00 -1.34 -3.83
CA SER A 99 15.96 -1.88 -2.94
C SER A 99 14.55 -1.56 -3.47
N GLY A 100 14.35 -0.35 -3.99
CA GLY A 100 13.09 0.09 -4.58
C GLY A 100 12.77 -0.67 -5.88
N ARG A 101 13.77 -0.84 -6.75
CA ARG A 101 13.61 -1.67 -7.96
C ARG A 101 13.25 -3.11 -7.63
N ARG A 102 13.99 -3.74 -6.72
CA ARG A 102 13.81 -5.15 -6.35
C ARG A 102 12.42 -5.43 -5.80
N ILE A 103 11.90 -4.59 -4.91
CA ILE A 103 10.55 -4.78 -4.34
C ILE A 103 9.46 -4.59 -5.39
N SER A 104 9.60 -3.61 -6.30
CA SER A 104 8.69 -3.42 -7.42
C SER A 104 8.69 -4.60 -8.40
N GLU A 105 9.87 -5.17 -8.70
CA GLU A 105 9.99 -6.35 -9.55
C GLU A 105 9.35 -7.59 -8.92
N ARG A 106 9.49 -7.78 -7.60
CA ARG A 106 8.79 -8.86 -6.88
C ARG A 106 7.28 -8.72 -6.97
N ILE A 107 6.75 -7.51 -6.75
CA ILE A 107 5.31 -7.22 -6.90
C ILE A 107 4.85 -7.60 -8.32
N ARG A 108 5.62 -7.22 -9.34
CA ARG A 108 5.31 -7.55 -10.73
C ARG A 108 5.37 -9.06 -11.01
N ALA A 109 6.36 -9.76 -10.46
CA ALA A 109 6.51 -11.21 -10.61
C ALA A 109 5.34 -11.98 -9.97
N GLU A 110 4.84 -11.50 -8.84
CA GLU A 110 3.72 -12.08 -8.10
C GLU A 110 2.42 -11.27 -8.27
N TRP A 111 2.22 -10.63 -9.44
CA TRP A 111 1.12 -9.68 -9.66
C TRP A 111 -0.27 -10.26 -9.35
N ARG A 112 -0.50 -11.56 -9.55
CA ARG A 112 -1.80 -12.19 -9.22
C ARG A 112 -2.14 -12.13 -7.73
N ARG A 113 -1.13 -12.10 -6.87
CA ARG A 113 -1.28 -11.99 -5.41
C ARG A 113 -1.39 -10.54 -4.97
N TRP A 114 -0.60 -9.67 -5.58
CA TRP A 114 -0.40 -8.28 -5.14
C TRP A 114 -1.10 -7.23 -6.00
N SER A 115 -1.89 -7.63 -7.01
CA SER A 115 -2.72 -6.71 -7.77
C SER A 115 -3.86 -6.20 -6.90
N ILE A 116 -4.09 -4.89 -6.98
CA ILE A 116 -5.24 -4.24 -6.37
C ILE A 116 -5.82 -3.23 -7.34
N GLU A 117 -7.15 -3.19 -7.41
CA GLU A 117 -7.87 -2.13 -8.10
C GLU A 117 -8.73 -1.40 -7.08
N SER A 118 -9.01 -0.13 -7.34
CA SER A 118 -9.96 0.63 -6.55
C SER A 118 -11.06 1.22 -7.41
N TYR A 119 -12.24 1.40 -6.83
CA TYR A 119 -13.34 2.05 -7.53
C TYR A 119 -14.16 2.94 -6.58
N PRO A 120 -14.53 4.16 -7.00
CA PRO A 120 -15.38 5.03 -6.21
C PRO A 120 -16.87 4.69 -6.43
N TYR A 121 -17.62 4.51 -5.34
CA TYR A 121 -19.08 4.36 -5.37
C TYR A 121 -19.73 5.08 -4.18
N ARG A 122 -20.77 5.89 -4.44
CA ARG A 122 -21.52 6.66 -3.42
C ARG A 122 -20.63 7.39 -2.40
N ARG A 123 -19.62 8.12 -2.88
CA ARG A 123 -18.63 8.87 -2.08
C ARG A 123 -17.72 8.01 -1.19
N ARG A 124 -17.64 6.71 -1.47
CA ARG A 124 -16.70 5.79 -0.84
C ARG A 124 -15.77 5.18 -1.86
N LEU A 125 -14.52 4.94 -1.49
CA LEU A 125 -13.59 4.11 -2.23
C LEU A 125 -13.72 2.67 -1.76
N TYR A 126 -13.66 1.73 -2.70
CA TYR A 126 -13.68 0.30 -2.47
C TYR A 126 -12.45 -0.35 -3.09
N PHE A 127 -11.93 -1.40 -2.46
CA PHE A 127 -10.88 -2.24 -3.04
C PHE A 127 -11.42 -3.52 -3.67
N CYS A 128 -10.89 -3.83 -4.84
CA CYS A 128 -11.00 -5.11 -5.50
C CYS A 128 -9.63 -5.80 -5.41
N VAL A 129 -9.61 -6.94 -4.72
CA VAL A 129 -8.42 -7.77 -4.48
C VAL A 129 -8.74 -9.21 -4.86
N SER A 130 -7.72 -10.07 -4.89
CA SER A 130 -7.91 -11.50 -5.16
C SER A 130 -8.92 -12.15 -4.17
N PRO A 131 -9.63 -13.22 -4.58
CA PRO A 131 -10.54 -13.94 -3.69
C PRO A 131 -9.86 -14.41 -2.40
N GLU A 132 -8.59 -14.82 -2.48
CA GLU A 132 -7.77 -15.23 -1.34
C GLU A 132 -7.58 -14.07 -0.36
N MET A 133 -7.18 -12.90 -0.84
CA MET A 133 -6.99 -11.71 -0.01
C MET A 133 -8.31 -11.25 0.62
N ARG A 134 -9.41 -11.28 -0.14
CA ARG A 134 -10.75 -10.94 0.37
C ARG A 134 -11.19 -11.91 1.47
N LYS A 135 -10.90 -13.21 1.33
CA LYS A 135 -11.21 -14.22 2.35
C LYS A 135 -10.44 -13.96 3.64
N LEU A 136 -9.15 -13.63 3.55
CA LEU A 136 -8.32 -13.29 4.71
C LEU A 136 -8.87 -12.04 5.43
N ALA A 137 -9.22 -10.99 4.68
CA ALA A 137 -9.81 -9.77 5.25
C ALA A 137 -11.16 -10.04 5.95
N GLY A 138 -12.02 -10.89 5.39
CA GLY A 138 -13.30 -11.25 6.00
C GLY A 138 -13.19 -12.14 7.25
N GLN A 139 -12.05 -12.79 7.50
CA GLN A 139 -11.79 -13.57 8.71
C GLN A 139 -11.19 -12.73 9.84
N ALA A 140 -10.64 -11.55 9.52
CA ALA A 140 -9.99 -10.64 10.46
C ALA A 140 -10.91 -9.53 11.00
N ALA A 141 -12.14 -9.42 10.47
CA ALA A 141 -13.15 -8.42 10.84
C ALA A 141 -14.20 -8.99 11.81
#